data_AF-A0A920T4J8-F1
#
_entry.id   AF-A0A920T4J8-F1
#
_cell.length_a   1.000
_cell.length_b   1.000
_cell.length_c   1.000
_cell.angle_alpha   90.00
_cell.angle_beta   90.00
_cell.angle_gamma   90.00
#
_symmetry.space_group_name_H-M   'P 1'
#
loop_
_entity.id
_entity.type
_entity.pdbx_description
1 polymer ?
#
loop_
_entity_poly.entity_id
_entity_poly.type
_entity_poly.pdbx_seq_one_letter_code
_entity_poly.pdbx_strand_id
1 'polypeptide(L)'
;MFRSLIAVLLVTGASANDYYKGDTLVRKGVFAFYNYEFDDAVAILSEARIDFPEHPGVHLIWAASRWVRAQANSPVEETYTILENDLSEIHPIYNELVAKYEYDPSYQLYQGSALGLSARVSLGKKQWIRTLYRAYRGFDIINDIAKKEPGLVDAKLPIGS
;
A
#
# COMPACT_ATOMS: atom_id res chain seq x y z
N MET A 1 53.35 0.80 -22.30
CA MET A 1 52.43 1.63 -23.11
C MET A 1 51.02 1.08 -22.88
N PHE A 2 50.17 1.87 -22.21
CA PHE A 2 48.74 1.60 -22.00
C PHE A 2 47.94 1.94 -23.26
N ARG A 3 46.90 1.15 -23.59
CA ARG A 3 45.66 1.47 -24.38
C ARG A 3 44.97 0.15 -24.79
N SER A 4 43.95 -0.33 -24.08
CA SER A 4 42.50 0.00 -24.11
C SER A 4 41.68 -0.80 -25.14
N LEU A 5 40.67 -1.57 -24.66
CA LEU A 5 39.21 -1.49 -24.95
C LEU A 5 38.49 -2.74 -24.35
N ILE A 6 37.63 -2.61 -23.32
CA ILE A 6 36.14 -2.53 -23.34
C ILE A 6 35.51 -3.81 -23.95
N ALA A 7 34.53 -4.54 -23.38
CA ALA A 7 33.51 -4.29 -22.38
C ALA A 7 33.16 -5.61 -21.66
N VAL A 8 32.78 -5.56 -20.38
CA VAL A 8 31.95 -6.63 -19.80
C VAL A 8 30.62 -5.98 -19.42
N LEU A 9 29.57 -6.45 -20.09
CA LEU A 9 28.19 -6.01 -19.89
C LEU A 9 27.80 -6.09 -18.41
N LEU A 10 27.33 -4.96 -17.87
CA LEU A 10 26.47 -4.91 -16.71
C LEU A 10 25.10 -5.44 -17.13
N VAL A 11 24.83 -6.72 -16.89
CA VAL A 11 23.50 -7.31 -17.07
C VAL A 11 22.70 -7.10 -15.79
N THR A 12 21.85 -6.07 -15.90
CA THR A 12 20.50 -5.90 -15.34
C THR A 12 20.35 -5.77 -13.83
N GLY A 13 19.97 -4.55 -13.44
CA GLY A 13 19.43 -4.26 -12.11
C GLY A 13 18.29 -5.20 -11.76
N ALA A 14 18.30 -5.65 -10.51
CA ALA A 14 17.22 -6.39 -9.91
C ALA A 14 15.94 -5.55 -9.99
N SER A 15 15.05 -5.91 -10.91
CA SER A 15 13.67 -5.44 -10.90
C SER A 15 13.08 -5.78 -9.54
N ALA A 16 12.50 -4.79 -8.86
CA ALA A 16 11.65 -5.07 -7.71
C ALA A 16 10.53 -5.98 -8.23
N ASN A 17 10.50 -7.24 -7.81
CA ASN A 17 9.44 -8.14 -8.20
C ASN A 17 8.17 -7.69 -7.49
N ASP A 18 7.16 -7.32 -8.27
CA ASP A 18 5.83 -7.00 -7.74
C ASP A 18 5.22 -8.31 -7.21
N TYR A 19 4.85 -8.33 -5.93
CA TYR A 19 4.18 -9.47 -5.31
C TYR A 19 2.70 -9.48 -5.72
N TYR A 20 2.08 -8.30 -5.80
CA TYR A 20 0.80 -8.06 -6.46
C TYR A 20 0.98 -7.22 -7.72
N LYS A 21 0.21 -7.53 -8.77
CA LYS A 21 0.14 -6.66 -9.95
C LYS A 21 -0.23 -5.24 -9.52
N GLY A 22 0.59 -4.27 -9.92
CA GLY A 22 0.40 -2.86 -9.58
C GLY A 22 1.18 -2.38 -8.35
N ASP A 23 1.87 -3.28 -7.63
CA ASP A 23 2.68 -2.91 -6.45
C ASP A 23 3.65 -1.76 -6.76
N THR A 24 4.29 -1.74 -7.92
CA THR A 24 5.22 -0.66 -8.32
C THR A 24 4.51 0.69 -8.39
N LEU A 25 3.30 0.75 -8.98
CA LEU A 25 2.54 1.99 -9.11
C LEU A 25 1.95 2.43 -7.75
N VAL A 26 1.45 1.49 -6.96
CA VAL A 26 0.99 1.74 -5.59
C VAL A 26 2.13 2.29 -4.72
N ARG A 27 3.32 1.68 -4.79
CA ARG A 27 4.52 2.17 -4.09
C ARG A 27 4.90 3.58 -4.51
N LYS A 28 4.80 3.92 -5.80
CA LYS A 28 5.04 5.28 -6.29
C LYS A 28 4.06 6.29 -5.66
N GLY A 29 2.77 5.95 -5.61
CA GLY A 29 1.76 6.80 -4.98
C GLY A 29 1.97 6.96 -3.47
N VAL A 30 2.36 5.87 -2.79
CA VAL A 30 2.73 5.91 -1.36
C VAL A 30 3.99 6.72 -1.10
N PHE A 31 4.98 6.65 -1.99
CA PHE A 31 6.19 7.46 -1.88
C PHE A 31 5.88 8.96 -1.97
N ALA A 32 5.08 9.38 -2.96
CA ALA A 32 4.58 10.75 -3.06
C ALA A 32 3.81 11.17 -1.79
N PHE A 33 2.96 10.28 -1.28
CA PHE A 33 2.20 10.50 -0.04
C PHE A 33 3.10 10.82 1.16
N TYR A 34 4.17 10.03 1.36
CA TYR A 34 5.12 10.25 2.45
C TYR A 34 6.02 11.47 2.26
N ASN A 35 6.21 11.94 1.02
CA ASN A 35 6.91 13.18 0.72
C ASN A 35 6.01 14.42 0.80
N TYR A 36 4.78 14.29 1.30
CA TYR A 36 3.78 15.36 1.38
C TYR A 36 3.32 15.91 0.01
N GLU A 37 3.59 15.17 -1.07
CA GLU A 37 3.13 15.45 -2.44
C GLU A 37 1.70 14.91 -2.60
N PHE A 38 0.75 15.48 -1.85
CA PHE A 38 -0.59 14.89 -1.69
C PHE A 38 -1.44 14.85 -2.96
N ASP A 39 -1.33 15.87 -3.82
CA ASP A 39 -2.03 15.88 -5.11
C ASP A 39 -1.51 14.76 -6.02
N ASP A 40 -0.19 14.60 -6.11
CA ASP A 40 0.46 13.56 -6.91
C ASP A 40 0.13 12.16 -6.37
N ALA A 41 0.16 12.00 -5.04
CA ALA A 41 -0.23 10.76 -4.39
C ALA A 41 -1.67 10.35 -4.76
N VAL A 42 -2.62 11.28 -4.67
CA VAL A 42 -4.02 11.02 -5.03
C VAL A 42 -4.15 10.71 -6.51
N ALA A 43 -3.47 11.43 -7.39
CA ALA A 43 -3.50 11.19 -8.83
C ALA A 43 -2.99 9.78 -9.18
N ILE A 44 -1.79 9.41 -8.69
CA ILE A 44 -1.17 8.10 -8.96
C ILE A 44 -2.02 6.97 -8.39
N LEU A 45 -2.54 7.11 -7.17
CA LEU A 45 -3.36 6.07 -6.54
C LEU A 45 -4.74 5.94 -7.20
N SER A 46 -5.27 7.03 -7.77
CA SER A 46 -6.52 6.98 -8.55
C SER A 46 -6.33 6.24 -9.87
N GLU A 47 -5.19 6.41 -10.53
CA GLU A 47 -4.82 5.61 -11.71
C GLU A 47 -4.59 4.14 -11.31
N ALA A 48 -3.81 3.90 -10.24
CA ALA A 48 -3.47 2.56 -9.80
C ALA A 48 -4.70 1.69 -9.47
N ARG A 49 -5.75 2.27 -8.85
CA ARG A 49 -6.96 1.50 -8.53
C ARG A 49 -7.84 1.20 -9.75
N ILE A 50 -7.69 1.96 -10.83
CA ILE A 50 -8.37 1.71 -12.11
C ILE A 50 -7.64 0.61 -12.87
N ASP A 51 -6.31 0.70 -12.94
CA ASP A 51 -5.47 -0.25 -13.69
C ASP A 51 -5.33 -1.60 -12.97
N PHE A 52 -5.33 -1.57 -11.63
CA PHE A 52 -5.15 -2.74 -10.77
C PHE A 52 -6.27 -2.84 -9.72
N PRO A 53 -7.54 -3.01 -10.14
CA PRO A 53 -8.69 -3.01 -9.23
C PRO A 53 -8.66 -4.19 -8.26
N GLU A 54 -7.88 -5.23 -8.54
CA GLU A 54 -7.73 -6.40 -7.68
C GLU A 54 -6.55 -6.27 -6.71
N HIS A 55 -5.76 -5.19 -6.75
CA HIS A 55 -4.65 -5.03 -5.82
C HIS A 55 -5.18 -4.87 -4.37
N PRO A 56 -4.72 -5.69 -3.41
CA PRO A 56 -5.36 -5.77 -2.08
C PRO A 56 -5.29 -4.45 -1.32
N GLY A 57 -4.19 -3.70 -1.46
CA GLY A 57 -4.01 -2.44 -0.74
C GLY A 57 -4.53 -1.18 -1.43
N VAL A 58 -4.81 -1.21 -2.74
CA VAL A 58 -4.83 0.04 -3.53
C VAL A 58 -6.01 0.93 -3.14
N HIS A 59 -7.18 0.33 -2.90
CA HIS A 59 -8.41 1.04 -2.57
C HIS A 59 -8.34 1.73 -1.22
N LEU A 60 -7.86 1.03 -0.18
CA LEU A 60 -7.69 1.64 1.14
C LEU A 60 -6.60 2.73 1.14
N ILE A 61 -5.48 2.50 0.45
CA ILE A 61 -4.39 3.47 0.37
C ILE A 61 -4.85 4.74 -0.37
N TRP A 62 -5.64 4.59 -1.42
CA TRP A 62 -6.29 5.70 -2.13
C TRP A 62 -7.26 6.48 -1.24
N ALA A 63 -8.16 5.81 -0.51
CA ALA A 63 -9.08 6.48 0.42
C ALA A 63 -8.31 7.26 1.51
N ALA A 64 -7.25 6.66 2.05
CA ALA A 64 -6.39 7.30 3.03
C ALA A 64 -5.66 8.53 2.47
N SER A 65 -5.17 8.48 1.22
CA SER A 65 -4.46 9.60 0.60
C SER A 65 -5.40 10.78 0.35
N ARG A 66 -6.62 10.53 -0.14
CA ARG A 66 -7.65 11.57 -0.33
C ARG A 66 -8.04 12.24 0.97
N TRP A 67 -8.22 11.47 2.03
CA TRP A 67 -8.57 12.03 3.32
C TRP A 67 -7.46 12.88 3.94
N VAL A 68 -6.20 12.44 3.89
CA VAL A 68 -5.08 13.22 4.43
C VAL A 68 -4.84 14.48 3.61
N ARG A 69 -5.00 14.41 2.29
CA ARG A 69 -5.05 15.60 1.43
C ARG A 69 -6.15 16.57 1.87
N ALA A 70 -7.35 16.06 2.19
CA ALA A 70 -8.45 16.89 2.69
C ALA A 70 -8.12 17.53 4.04
N GLN A 71 -7.49 16.79 4.96
CA GLN A 71 -7.04 17.36 6.26
C GLN A 71 -6.06 18.53 6.12
N ALA A 72 -5.29 18.58 5.03
CA ALA A 72 -4.40 19.69 4.77
C ALA A 72 -5.10 20.93 4.16
N ASN A 73 -6.29 20.77 3.55
CA ASN A 73 -6.86 21.77 2.64
C ASN A 73 -8.34 22.12 2.90
N SER A 74 -9.05 21.36 3.74
CA SER A 74 -10.50 21.46 3.91
C SER A 74 -10.90 21.61 5.39
N PRO A 75 -12.10 22.16 5.67
CA PRO A 75 -12.71 22.11 7.01
C PRO A 75 -12.87 20.67 7.49
N VAL A 76 -12.83 20.48 8.81
CA VAL A 76 -12.83 19.16 9.47
C VAL A 76 -14.00 18.28 9.00
N GLU A 77 -15.20 18.84 8.93
CA GLU A 77 -16.43 18.18 8.53
C GLU A 77 -16.32 17.62 7.10
N GLU A 78 -15.76 18.40 6.17
CA GLU A 78 -15.55 17.97 4.79
C GLU A 78 -14.54 16.81 4.71
N THR A 79 -13.50 16.82 5.57
CA THR A 79 -12.54 15.71 5.62
C THR A 79 -13.20 14.40 6.03
N TYR A 80 -14.15 14.45 6.97
CA TYR A 80 -14.90 13.27 7.39
C TYR A 80 -15.85 12.78 6.30
N THR A 81 -16.57 13.70 5.64
CA THR A 81 -17.44 13.34 4.51
C THR A 81 -16.67 12.67 3.37
N ILE A 82 -15.49 13.19 3.02
CA ILE A 82 -14.63 12.57 1.99
C ILE A 82 -14.29 11.13 2.37
N LEU A 83 -13.80 10.92 3.59
CA LEU A 83 -13.41 9.59 4.03
C LEU A 83 -14.60 8.63 4.14
N GLU A 84 -15.73 9.06 4.66
CA GLU A 84 -16.94 8.23 4.78
C GLU A 84 -17.44 7.78 3.42
N ASN A 85 -17.46 8.69 2.44
CA ASN A 85 -17.82 8.37 1.06
C ASN A 85 -16.84 7.37 0.44
N ASP A 86 -15.53 7.60 0.59
CA ASP A 86 -14.50 6.72 0.04
C ASP A 86 -14.54 5.33 0.70
N LEU A 87 -14.79 5.24 2.01
CA LEU A 87 -14.95 3.97 2.71
C LEU A 87 -16.23 3.23 2.29
N SER A 88 -17.32 3.96 2.08
CA SER A 88 -18.57 3.40 1.54
C SER A 88 -18.39 2.86 0.13
N GLU A 89 -17.55 3.52 -0.69
CA GLU A 89 -17.25 3.09 -2.06
C GLU A 89 -16.42 1.81 -2.09
N ILE A 90 -15.38 1.70 -1.26
CA ILE A 90 -14.45 0.57 -1.32
C ILE A 90 -14.94 -0.66 -0.54
N HIS A 91 -15.91 -0.49 0.37
CA HIS A 91 -16.47 -1.60 1.15
C HIS A 91 -17.02 -2.76 0.29
N PRO A 92 -17.92 -2.52 -0.69
CA PRO A 92 -18.39 -3.59 -1.57
C PRO A 92 -17.26 -4.22 -2.40
N ILE A 93 -16.27 -3.43 -2.83
CA ILE A 93 -15.10 -3.94 -3.56
C ILE A 93 -14.33 -4.95 -2.70
N TYR A 94 -14.08 -4.63 -1.42
CA TYR A 94 -13.39 -5.55 -0.53
C TYR A 94 -14.20 -6.83 -0.23
N ASN A 95 -15.53 -6.74 -0.17
CA ASN A 95 -16.37 -7.93 -0.03
C ASN A 95 -16.20 -8.88 -1.23
N GLU A 96 -16.15 -8.34 -2.44
CA GLU A 96 -15.91 -9.12 -3.66
C GLU A 96 -14.48 -9.71 -3.69
N LEU A 97 -13.46 -8.92 -3.35
CA LEU A 97 -12.07 -9.38 -3.37
C LEU A 97 -11.81 -10.48 -2.33
N VAL A 98 -12.37 -10.37 -1.12
CA VAL A 98 -12.24 -11.42 -0.09
C VAL A 98 -12.93 -12.71 -0.53
N ALA A 99 -14.10 -12.61 -1.17
CA ALA A 99 -14.79 -13.78 -1.71
C ALA A 99 -14.00 -14.41 -2.87
N LYS A 100 -13.36 -13.60 -3.71
CA LYS A 100 -12.60 -14.06 -4.88
C LYS A 100 -11.26 -14.68 -4.51
N TYR A 101 -10.59 -14.17 -3.48
CA TYR A 101 -9.25 -14.59 -3.05
C TYR A 101 -9.25 -15.11 -1.62
N GLU A 102 -10.13 -16.08 -1.31
CA GLU A 102 -10.38 -16.57 0.05
C GLU A 102 -9.13 -17.11 0.79
N TYR A 103 -8.11 -17.55 0.04
CA TYR A 103 -6.86 -18.10 0.59
C TYR A 103 -5.74 -17.07 0.72
N ASP A 104 -5.95 -15.83 0.27
CA ASP A 104 -4.97 -14.75 0.44
C ASP A 104 -5.38 -13.84 1.60
N PRO A 105 -4.67 -13.92 2.75
CA PRO A 105 -5.03 -13.17 3.96
C PRO A 105 -4.87 -11.65 3.80
N SER A 106 -4.16 -11.16 2.77
CA SER A 106 -4.00 -9.74 2.53
C SER A 106 -5.34 -9.05 2.28
N TYR A 107 -6.27 -9.69 1.55
CA TYR A 107 -7.57 -9.09 1.28
C TYR A 107 -8.41 -8.94 2.56
N GLN A 108 -8.39 -9.94 3.44
CA GLN A 108 -9.03 -9.85 4.75
C GLN A 108 -8.40 -8.78 5.63
N LEU A 109 -7.07 -8.64 5.59
CA LEU A 109 -6.34 -7.60 6.30
C LEU A 109 -6.79 -6.20 5.87
N TYR A 110 -6.85 -5.94 4.56
CA TYR A 110 -7.24 -4.63 4.04
C TYR A 110 -8.74 -4.34 4.23
N GLN A 111 -9.61 -5.35 4.09
CA GLN A 111 -11.03 -5.23 4.44
C GLN A 111 -11.21 -4.90 5.93
N GLY A 112 -10.57 -5.65 6.82
CA GLY A 112 -10.61 -5.40 8.26
C GLY A 112 -10.04 -4.03 8.64
N SER A 113 -9.03 -3.56 7.91
CA SER A 113 -8.46 -2.23 8.08
C SER A 113 -9.43 -1.13 7.66
N ALA A 114 -10.14 -1.30 6.53
CA ALA A 114 -11.17 -0.37 6.06
C ALA A 114 -12.35 -0.30 7.05
N LEU A 115 -12.84 -1.46 7.52
CA LEU A 115 -13.89 -1.54 8.54
C LEU A 115 -13.45 -0.89 9.86
N GLY A 116 -12.25 -1.20 10.32
CA GLY A 116 -11.69 -0.62 11.53
C GLY A 116 -11.46 0.89 11.40
N LEU A 117 -11.21 1.40 10.19
CA LEU A 117 -11.11 2.83 9.96
C LEU A 117 -12.50 3.49 10.02
N SER A 118 -13.49 2.93 9.33
CA SER A 118 -14.88 3.39 9.36
C SER A 118 -15.39 3.50 10.80
N ALA A 119 -15.23 2.45 11.62
CA ALA A 119 -15.64 2.46 13.02
C ALA A 119 -14.95 3.56 13.84
N ARG A 120 -13.66 3.86 13.59
CA ARG A 120 -12.92 4.90 14.32
C ARG A 120 -13.29 6.32 13.91
N VAL A 121 -13.70 6.51 12.66
CA VAL A 121 -14.20 7.78 12.13
C VAL A 121 -15.55 8.09 12.78
N SER A 122 -16.44 7.11 12.82
CA SER A 122 -17.72 7.23 13.54
C SER A 122 -17.53 7.46 15.05
N LEU A 123 -16.40 7.05 15.63
CA LEU A 123 -16.06 7.23 17.05
C LEU A 123 -15.12 8.41 17.34
N GLY A 124 -14.75 9.20 16.33
CA GLY A 124 -13.99 10.46 16.43
C GLY A 124 -12.65 10.39 17.19
N LYS A 125 -11.58 9.78 16.64
CA LYS A 125 -10.22 9.81 17.27
C LYS A 125 -8.99 9.87 16.34
N LYS A 126 -7.96 10.61 16.79
CA LYS A 126 -6.65 10.92 16.18
C LYS A 126 -5.61 9.78 16.06
N GLN A 127 -5.95 8.51 16.34
CA GLN A 127 -4.95 7.42 16.49
C GLN A 127 -4.71 6.55 15.25
N TRP A 128 -5.50 6.71 14.18
CA TRP A 128 -5.49 5.82 13.02
C TRP A 128 -4.26 6.01 12.09
N ILE A 129 -3.70 7.23 11.98
CA ILE A 129 -2.48 7.52 11.18
C ILE A 129 -1.33 6.62 11.63
N ARG A 130 -1.22 6.42 12.95
CA ARG A 130 -0.20 5.55 13.54
C ARG A 130 -0.44 4.08 13.19
N THR A 131 -1.69 3.65 13.04
CA THR A 131 -2.05 2.29 12.62
C THR A 131 -1.71 2.08 11.14
N LEU A 132 -2.05 3.04 10.28
CA LEU A 132 -1.71 3.01 8.85
C LEU A 132 -0.18 2.98 8.65
N TYR A 133 0.54 3.84 9.38
CA TYR A 133 2.01 3.87 9.37
C TYR A 133 2.64 2.54 9.82
N ARG A 134 2.05 1.87 10.82
CA ARG A 134 2.51 0.54 11.27
C ARG A 134 2.25 -0.55 10.25
N ALA A 135 1.10 -0.53 9.58
CA ALA A 135 0.77 -1.48 8.50
C ALA A 135 1.75 -1.33 7.32
N TYR A 136 2.05 -0.09 6.93
CA TYR A 136 3.04 0.21 5.89
C TYR A 136 4.46 -0.25 6.26
N ARG A 137 4.92 0.01 7.50
CA ARG A 137 6.21 -0.51 7.99
C ARG A 137 6.29 -2.04 7.93
N GLY A 138 5.18 -2.74 8.12
CA GLY A 138 5.09 -4.20 7.92
C GLY A 138 5.31 -4.61 6.45
N PHE A 139 4.73 -3.86 5.51
CA PHE A 139 4.91 -4.05 4.07
C PHE A 139 6.35 -3.79 3.60
N ASP A 140 7.00 -2.76 4.14
CA ASP A 140 8.42 -2.48 3.87
C ASP A 140 9.36 -3.53 4.48
N ILE A 141 9.07 -4.08 5.66
CA ILE A 141 9.86 -5.17 6.26
C ILE A 141 9.80 -6.45 5.39
N ILE A 142 8.66 -6.73 4.77
CA ILE A 142 8.52 -7.85 3.80
C ILE A 142 9.38 -7.60 2.55
N ASN A 143 9.42 -6.37 2.05
CA ASN A 143 10.26 -5.98 0.91
C ASN A 143 11.78 -5.97 1.23
N ASP A 144 12.16 -5.62 2.45
CA ASP A 144 13.56 -5.54 2.88
C ASP A 144 14.19 -6.93 3.12
N ILE A 145 13.40 -7.90 3.55
CA ILE A 145 13.85 -9.30 3.74
C ILE A 145 14.05 -9.99 2.38
N ALA A 146 13.18 -9.72 1.39
CA ALA A 146 13.29 -10.29 0.05
C ALA A 146 14.50 -9.76 -0.75
N LYS A 147 14.94 -8.52 -0.48
CA LYS A 147 16.12 -7.93 -1.14
C LYS A 147 17.46 -8.29 -0.51
N LYS A 148 17.50 -8.67 0.77
CA LYS A 148 18.76 -8.83 1.50
C LYS A 148 19.31 -10.26 1.53
N GLU A 149 18.50 -11.32 1.48
CA GLU A 149 19.01 -12.70 1.57
C GLU A 149 18.18 -13.77 0.82
N PRO A 150 18.56 -14.12 -0.43
CA PRO A 150 17.89 -15.17 -1.22
C PRO A 150 18.03 -16.60 -0.66
N GLY A 151 18.89 -16.81 0.35
CA GLY A 151 19.21 -18.12 0.93
C GLY A 151 18.58 -18.43 2.29
N LEU A 152 17.78 -17.52 2.86
CA LEU A 152 17.20 -17.70 4.20
C LEU A 152 15.88 -18.50 4.22
N VAL A 153 15.38 -18.95 3.06
CA VAL A 153 14.11 -19.69 2.95
C VAL A 153 14.16 -21.05 3.69
N ASP A 154 15.35 -21.65 3.86
CA ASP A 154 15.49 -22.94 4.55
C ASP A 154 15.77 -22.85 6.06
N ALA A 155 15.87 -21.66 6.66
CA ALA A 155 16.30 -21.51 8.06
C ALA A 155 15.26 -20.90 9.02
N LYS A 156 14.00 -20.72 8.61
CA LYS A 156 12.95 -20.15 9.47
C LYS A 156 11.67 -20.99 9.55
N LEU A 157 11.85 -22.26 9.89
CA LEU A 157 10.94 -22.98 10.78
C LEU A 157 11.85 -23.80 11.71
N PRO A 158 11.96 -23.45 13.02
CA PRO A 158 10.87 -23.81 13.93
C PRO A 158 10.74 -22.91 15.17
N ILE A 159 9.58 -22.28 15.43
CA ILE A 159 8.96 -22.16 16.78
C ILE A 159 7.46 -21.86 16.52
N GLY A 160 6.47 -22.60 17.03
CA GLY A 160 6.52 -23.44 18.22
C GLY A 160 5.52 -24.60 18.23
N SER A 161 5.97 -25.66 18.89
CA SER A 161 5.28 -26.28 20.03
C SER A 161 5.03 -25.28 21.15
#